data_AF-A0A1Y0BGB8-F1
#
_entry.id   AF-A0A1Y0BGB8-F1
#
_cell.length_a   1.000
_cell.length_b   1.000
_cell.length_c   1.000
_cell.angle_alpha   90.00
_cell.angle_beta   90.00
_cell.angle_gamma   90.00
#
_symmetry.space_group_name_H-M   'P 1'
#
loop_
_entity.id
_entity.type
_entity.pdbx_description
1 polymer ?
#
loop_
_entity_poly.entity_id
_entity_poly.type
_entity_poly.pdbx_seq_one_letter_code
_entity_poly.pdbx_strand_id
1 'polypeptide(L)' 'MTPGIALGVDLGSFDSFLIPSLDLQYGDHWRVRFEADLFFPTHVETTNLGMTDTKTRTLGTLHNRDQLVARITYQF' A
#
# COMPACT_ATOMS: atom_id res chain seq x y z
N MET A 1 -19.10 -4.90 9.89
CA MET A 1 -18.22 -4.18 8.96
C MET A 1 -17.53 -3.06 9.72
N THR A 2 -16.23 -2.91 9.54
CA THR A 2 -15.42 -1.90 10.21
C THR A 2 -14.51 -1.25 9.17
N PRO A 3 -14.78 0.00 8.75
CA PRO A 3 -13.85 0.76 7.93
C PRO A 3 -12.71 1.30 8.80
N GLY A 4 -11.53 1.45 8.20
CA GLY A 4 -10.37 2.07 8.84
C GLY A 4 -9.60 2.90 7.83
N ILE A 5 -8.92 3.94 8.32
CA ILE A 5 -8.02 4.75 7.50
C ILE A 5 -6.79 5.08 8.33
N ALA A 6 -5.61 4.87 7.76
CA ALA A 6 -4.34 5.28 8.34
C ALA A 6 -3.66 6.25 7.39
N LEU A 7 -3.02 7.28 7.92
CA LEU A 7 -2.26 8.26 7.15
C LEU A 7 -1.01 8.63 7.92
N GLY A 8 0.06 8.94 7.20
CA GLY A 8 1.31 9.33 7.82
C GLY A 8 2.22 10.04 6.85
N VAL A 9 3.24 10.68 7.44
CA VAL A 9 4.31 11.37 6.73
C VAL A 9 5.64 10.85 7.26
N ASP A 10 6.54 10.48 6.36
CA ASP A 10 7.91 10.16 6.68
C ASP A 10 8.71 11.47 6.79
N LEU A 11 9.22 11.79 7.98
CA LEU A 11 10.00 13.01 8.20
C LEU A 11 11.42 12.94 7.62
N GLY A 12 11.90 11.75 7.24
CA GLY A 12 13.20 11.58 6.58
C GLY A 12 13.15 11.98 5.10
N SER A 13 12.13 11.50 4.38
CA SER A 13 11.97 11.70 2.92
C SER A 13 10.92 12.77 2.57
N PHE A 14 10.17 13.25 3.57
CA PHE A 14 8.94 14.06 3.43
C PHE A 14 7.82 13.39 2.62
N ASP A 15 7.91 12.08 2.40
CA ASP A 15 6.89 11.33 1.67
C ASP A 15 5.68 11.09 2.54
N SER A 16 4.49 11.02 1.94
CA SER A 16 3.25 10.77 2.65
C SER A 16 2.60 9.48 2.18
N PHE A 17 1.79 8.86 3.05
CA PHE A 17 1.04 7.65 2.71
C PHE A 17 -0.38 7.71 3.25
N LEU A 18 -1.27 7.02 2.56
CA LEU A 18 -2.68 6.85 2.92
C LEU A 18 -3.08 5.39 2.72
N ILE A 19 -3.61 4.77 3.77
CA ILE A 19 -4.03 3.37 3.79
C ILE A 19 -5.50 3.29 4.19
N PRO A 20 -6.45 3.34 3.25
CA PRO A 20 -7.81 2.92 3.52
C PRO A 20 -7.88 1.40 3.71
N SER A 21 -8.72 0.97 4.65
CA SER A 21 -8.97 -0.44 4.95
C SER A 21 -10.45 -0.68 5.25
N LEU A 22 -10.91 -1.90 4.97
CA LEU A 22 -12.26 -2.35 5.22
C LEU A 22 -12.27 -3.79 5.71
N ASP A 23 -12.74 -3.98 6.93
CA ASP A 23 -12.95 -5.28 7.54
C ASP A 23 -14.42 -5.68 7.49
N LEU A 24 -14.70 -6.84 6.92
CA LEU A 24 -16.01 -7.48 6.89
C LEU A 24 -15.94 -8.76 7.73
N GLN A 25 -16.92 -8.93 8.60
CA GLN A 25 -17.15 -10.19 9.31
C GLN A 25 -18.54 -10.67 8.96
N TYR A 26 -18.65 -11.93 8.57
CA TYR A 26 -19.90 -12.59 8.25
C TYR A 26 -20.08 -13.83 9.11
N GLY A 27 -21.02 -13.76 10.06
CA GLY A 27 -21.13 -14.73 11.15
C GLY A 27 -19.86 -14.74 12.02
N ASP A 28 -19.61 -15.89 12.65
CA ASP A 28 -18.47 -16.05 13.56
C ASP A 28 -17.20 -16.57 12.87
N HIS A 29 -17.33 -17.09 11.65
CA HIS A 29 -16.25 -17.81 10.98
C HIS A 29 -15.57 -16.99 9.87
N TRP A 30 -16.32 -16.23 9.07
CA TRP A 30 -15.76 -15.57 7.89
C TRP A 30 -15.30 -14.16 8.20
N ARG A 31 -14.03 -13.88 7.92
CA ARG A 31 -13.46 -12.54 7.97
C ARG A 31 -12.82 -12.20 6.62
N VAL A 32 -13.17 -11.05 6.08
CA VAL A 32 -12.60 -10.52 4.84
C VAL A 32 -12.03 -9.14 5.14
N ARG A 33 -10.77 -8.91 4.77
CA ARG A 33 -10.10 -7.62 4.89
C ARG A 33 -9.70 -7.13 3.50
N PHE A 34 -9.99 -5.87 3.22
CA PHE A 34 -9.45 -5.13 2.08
C PHE A 34 -8.57 -4.00 2.63
N GLU A 35 -7.41 -3.79 2.02
CA GLU A 35 -6.47 -2.74 2.37
C GLU A 35 -5.81 -2.24 1.08
N ALA A 36 -5.63 -0.93 0.95
CA ALA A 36 -4.89 -0.35 -0.17
C ALA A 36 -3.83 0.59 0.38
N ASP A 37 -2.57 0.35 0.04
CA ASP A 37 -1.45 1.17 0.47
C ASP A 37 -1.12 2.17 -0.63
N LEU A 38 -1.44 3.44 -0.42
CA LEU A 38 -1.15 4.51 -1.38
C LEU A 38 0.02 5.36 -0.88
N PHE A 39 1.03 5.53 -1.73
CA PHE A 39 2.25 6.30 -1.39
C PHE A 39 2.39 7.52 -2.28
N PHE A 40 2.60 8.68 -1.67
CA PHE A 40 2.72 9.98 -2.34
C PHE A 40 4.09 10.57 -2.02
N PRO A 41 5.09 10.39 -2.91
CA PRO A 41 6.41 10.97 -2.71
C PRO A 41 6.39 12.48 -2.92
N THR A 42 6.96 13.24 -1.98
CA THR A 42 7.00 14.72 -2.04
C THR A 42 8.21 15.21 -2.84
N HIS A 43 9.28 14.42 -2.91
CA HIS A 43 10.47 14.69 -3.72
C HIS A 43 10.46 13.85 -5.01
N VAL A 44 9.53 14.15 -5.91
CA VAL A 44 9.72 13.81 -7.33
C VAL A 44 10.56 14.93 -7.94
N GLU A 45 11.89 14.74 -7.95
CA GLU A 45 12.64 15.34 -9.05
C GLU A 45 12.02 14.81 -10.33
N THR A 46 11.43 15.71 -11.10
CA THR A 46 10.95 15.49 -12.46
C THR A 46 12.15 15.23 -13.38
N THR A 47 12.92 14.18 -13.13
CA THR A 47 14.06 13.78 -13.94
C THR A 47 13.99 12.27 -14.13
N ASN A 48 13.79 11.87 -15.38
CA ASN A 48 13.74 10.48 -15.88
C ASN A 48 12.34 9.86 -16.02
N LEU A 49 11.52 10.55 -16.81
CA LEU A 49 10.74 9.87 -17.85
C LEU A 49 11.70 8.99 -18.69
N GLY A 50 11.81 7.70 -18.35
CA GLY A 50 12.30 6.68 -19.29
C GLY A 50 13.81 6.39 -19.30
N MET A 51 14.37 5.87 -18.20
CA MET A 51 15.58 5.04 -18.28
C MET A 51 15.45 3.74 -17.50
N THR A 52 15.42 2.65 -18.25
CA THR A 52 15.65 1.26 -17.83
C THR A 52 17.06 1.16 -17.25
N ASP A 53 17.20 1.01 -15.93
CA ASP A 53 18.49 0.61 -15.33
C ASP A 53 18.43 -0.84 -14.81
N THR A 54 19.35 -1.62 -15.36
CA THR A 54 19.42 -3.08 -15.31
C THR A 54 20.45 -3.49 -14.26
N LYS A 55 20.15 -3.31 -12.96
CA LYS A 55 21.03 -3.80 -11.87
C LYS A 55 20.24 -4.27 -10.64
N THR A 56 19.99 -5.57 -10.59
CA THR A 56 19.96 -6.43 -9.39
C THR A 56 19.72 -5.73 -8.05
N ARG A 57 18.47 -5.37 -7.80
CA ARG A 57 17.91 -5.29 -6.44
C ARG A 57 16.52 -5.88 -6.51
N THR A 58 16.16 -6.74 -5.56
CA THR A 58 14.80 -7.25 -5.27
C THR A 58 13.80 -6.15 -4.87
N LEU A 59 14.06 -4.92 -5.34
CA LEU A 59 13.39 -3.65 -5.12
C LEU A 59 13.10 -2.96 -6.48
N GLY A 60 13.33 -3.64 -7.61
CA GLY A 60 13.04 -3.14 -8.97
C GLY A 60 11.57 -3.27 -9.40
N THR A 61 10.68 -3.76 -8.54
CA THR A 61 9.23 -3.89 -8.83
C THR A 61 8.39 -2.76 -8.22
N LEU A 62 9.03 -1.69 -7.72
CA LEU A 62 8.45 -0.77 -6.74
C LEU A 62 8.43 0.70 -7.17
N HIS A 63 8.64 0.97 -8.45
CA HIS A 63 8.36 2.28 -9.00
C HIS A 63 6.82 2.34 -9.17
N ASN A 64 6.14 3.17 -8.36
CA ASN A 64 4.66 3.28 -8.31
C ASN A 64 3.97 2.10 -7.57
N ARG A 65 4.33 1.92 -6.29
CA ARG A 65 3.98 0.75 -5.45
C ARG A 65 2.67 0.91 -4.68
N ASP A 66 1.61 1.36 -5.34
CA ASP A 66 0.28 1.27 -4.73
C ASP A 66 -0.09 -0.22 -4.61
N GLN A 67 -0.23 -0.73 -3.37
CA GLN A 67 -0.45 -2.16 -3.13
C GLN A 67 -1.87 -2.40 -2.63
N LEU A 68 -2.65 -3.22 -3.35
CA LEU A 68 -3.96 -3.66 -2.89
C LEU A 68 -3.89 -5.07 -2.32
N VAL A 69 -4.39 -5.24 -1.10
CA VAL A 69 -4.44 -6.51 -0.39
C VAL A 69 -5.89 -6.86 -0.11
N ALA A 70 -6.30 -8.05 -0.58
CA ALA A 70 -7.53 -8.69 -0.16
C ALA A 70 -7.17 -9.97 0.58
N ARG A 71 -7.68 -10.14 1.81
CA ARG A 71 -7.45 -11.31 2.65
C ARG A 71 -8.78 -11.89 3.07
N ILE A 72 -8.97 -13.19 2.85
CA ILE A 72 -10.07 -13.96 3.39
C ILE A 72 -9.54 -14.93 4.45
N THR A 73 -10.25 -15.06 5.55
CA THR A 73 -9.87 -15.92 6.67
C THR A 73 -11.11 -16.60 7.21
N TYR A 74 -11.02 -17.91 7.40
CA TYR A 74 -12.03 -18.71 8.07
C TYR A 74 -11.52 -19.07 9.47
N GLN A 75 -12.32 -18.82 10.49
CA GLN A 75 -12.02 -19.19 11.88
C GLN A 75 -12.83 -20.42 12.25
N PHE A 76 -12.20 -21.37 12.95
CA PHE A 76 -12.78 -22.63 13.42
C PHE A 76 -13.00 -22.58 14.93
#